data_AF-A0A078GJ52-F1
#
_entry.id   AF-A0A078GJ52-F1
#
_cell.length_a   1.000
_cell.length_b   1.000
_cell.length_c   1.000
_cell.angle_alpha   90.00
_cell.angle_beta   90.00
_cell.angle_gamma   90.00
#
_symmetry.space_group_name_H-M   'P 1'
#
loop_
_entity.id
_entity.type
_entity.pdbx_description
1 polymer ?
#
loop_
_entity_poly.entity_id
_entity_poly.type
_entity_poly.pdbx_seq_one_letter_code
_entity_poly.pdbx_strand_id
1 'polypeptide(L)'
;MIVFWELVEPIVLDIIVFWVCGELLPNLHYEIIIKILQLIGEQSFYYLGDFLRAGKRGYALVHEPSVLKICDVTEMVSFCSSQISNRGRFRVFFRKSLNAGNTRAICYDGLQAATILGLEESIKILEPNVPNHPLSTFAQAIFKVCLGRDKEASQVFQLFAAHHVDLRSEEVLDLGRSMQYLVPHFYATWLNSYAEYLILLCFKTLKNKDMSGCMTERSSPSGV
;
A
#
# COMPACT_ATOMS: atom_id res chain seq x y z
N MET A 1 -17.32 23.60 -8.29
CA MET A 1 -16.58 22.70 -7.37
C MET A 1 -15.10 22.67 -7.76
N ILE A 2 -14.49 23.85 -7.95
CA ILE A 2 -13.09 24.04 -8.41
C ILE A 2 -12.33 25.01 -7.47
N VAL A 3 -13.04 25.74 -6.60
CA VAL A 3 -12.46 26.82 -5.78
C VAL A 3 -11.82 26.33 -4.46
N PHE A 4 -11.91 25.03 -4.14
CA PHE A 4 -11.35 24.52 -2.87
C PHE A 4 -9.90 24.01 -3.03
N TRP A 5 -9.43 23.74 -4.25
CA TRP A 5 -8.10 23.20 -4.49
C TRP A 5 -7.01 24.27 -4.65
N GLU A 6 -7.33 25.45 -5.21
CA GLU A 6 -6.36 26.55 -5.39
C GLU A 6 -6.04 27.32 -4.10
N LEU A 7 -6.79 27.11 -3.02
CA LEU A 7 -6.55 27.75 -1.72
C LEU A 7 -5.73 26.87 -0.75
N VAL A 8 -5.64 25.56 -0.99
CA VAL A 8 -5.04 24.62 -0.03
C VAL A 8 -3.51 24.66 -0.07
N GLU A 9 -2.88 24.82 -1.23
CA GLU A 9 -1.42 24.92 -1.31
C GLU A 9 -0.84 26.14 -0.57
N PRO A 10 -1.31 27.39 -0.79
CA PRO A 10 -0.78 28.53 -0.07
C PRO A 10 -1.12 28.50 1.43
N ILE A 11 -2.31 28.01 1.82
CA ILE A 11 -2.70 27.92 3.23
C ILE A 11 -1.88 26.84 3.97
N VAL A 12 -1.58 25.70 3.33
CA VAL A 12 -0.77 24.64 3.96
C VAL A 12 0.68 25.10 4.14
N LEU A 13 1.26 25.79 3.16
CA LEU A 13 2.57 26.42 3.32
C LEU A 13 2.56 27.51 4.40
N ASP A 14 1.55 28.38 4.42
CA ASP A 14 1.44 29.43 5.43
C ASP A 14 1.21 28.84 6.83
N ILE A 15 0.42 27.78 6.98
CA ILE A 15 0.24 27.05 8.24
C ILE A 15 1.55 26.39 8.66
N ILE A 16 2.29 25.74 7.76
CA ILE A 16 3.59 25.12 8.06
C ILE A 16 4.61 26.19 8.48
N VAL A 17 4.67 27.33 7.77
CA VAL A 17 5.53 28.47 8.11
C VAL A 17 5.13 29.10 9.46
N PHE A 18 3.84 29.26 9.75
CA PHE A 18 3.35 29.72 11.06
C PHE A 18 3.62 28.70 12.18
N TRP A 19 3.62 27.41 11.86
CA TRP A 19 3.88 26.30 12.79
C TRP A 19 5.36 26.15 13.15
N VAL A 20 6.26 26.31 12.17
CA VAL A 20 7.73 26.24 12.36
C VAL A 20 8.23 27.38 13.27
N CYS A 21 7.51 28.51 13.32
CA CYS A 21 7.81 29.63 14.23
C CYS A 21 7.34 29.43 15.69
N GLY A 22 6.78 28.27 16.06
CA GLY A 22 6.70 27.84 17.46
C GLY A 22 5.65 28.53 18.36
N GLU A 23 4.90 29.52 17.89
CA GLU A 23 4.01 30.32 18.77
C GLU A 23 2.51 29.99 18.72
N LEU A 24 1.99 29.23 17.74
CA LEU A 24 0.53 29.14 17.51
C LEU A 24 -0.15 27.76 17.58
N LEU A 25 0.38 26.82 18.37
CA LEU A 25 -0.40 25.65 18.80
C LEU A 25 -1.49 25.89 19.89
N PRO A 26 -1.63 27.04 20.60
CA PRO A 26 -2.46 27.01 21.82
C PRO A 26 -3.96 26.75 21.63
N ASN A 27 -4.61 27.25 20.56
CA ASN A 27 -6.07 27.40 20.59
C ASN A 27 -6.86 26.78 19.44
N LEU A 28 -6.22 26.05 18.52
CA LEU A 28 -6.97 25.38 17.45
C LEU A 28 -7.67 24.12 18.00
N HIS A 29 -8.95 23.95 17.66
CA HIS A 29 -9.74 22.81 18.11
C HIS A 29 -9.09 21.49 17.65
N TYR A 30 -9.09 20.50 18.54
CA TYR A 30 -8.41 19.21 18.33
C TYR A 30 -8.76 18.58 16.97
N GLU A 31 -10.05 18.59 16.62
CA GLU A 31 -10.55 18.02 15.36
C GLU A 31 -9.99 18.69 14.11
N ILE A 32 -9.75 20.00 14.15
CA ILE A 32 -9.18 20.73 13.01
C ILE A 32 -7.72 20.33 12.84
N ILE A 33 -6.97 20.19 13.94
CA ILE A 33 -5.58 19.74 13.90
C ILE A 33 -5.49 18.32 13.33
N ILE A 34 -6.37 17.41 13.75
CA ILE A 34 -6.42 16.05 13.20
C ILE A 34 -6.70 16.07 11.70
N LYS A 35 -7.64 16.88 11.21
CA LYS A 35 -7.92 17.01 9.77
C LYS A 35 -6.73 17.54 8.98
N ILE A 36 -5.99 18.51 9.52
CA ILE A 36 -4.76 19.02 8.90
C ILE A 36 -3.71 17.91 8.82
N LEU A 37 -3.50 17.19 9.92
CA LEU A 37 -2.56 16.07 9.99
C LEU A 37 -2.92 14.93 9.04
N GLN A 38 -4.21 14.64 8.92
CA GLN A 38 -4.75 13.69 7.94
C GLN A 38 -4.38 14.12 6.52
N LEU A 39 -4.68 15.37 6.14
CA LEU A 39 -4.42 15.89 4.79
C LEU A 39 -2.93 15.86 4.43
N ILE A 40 -2.05 16.37 5.30
CA ILE A 40 -0.61 16.39 5.01
C ILE A 40 0.02 15.00 5.14
N GLY A 41 -0.47 14.17 6.07
CA GLY A 41 -0.01 12.80 6.26
C GLY A 41 -0.38 11.90 5.09
N GLU A 42 -1.55 12.09 4.50
CA GLU A 42 -1.99 11.39 3.28
C GLU A 42 -1.09 11.72 2.07
N GLN A 43 -0.47 12.90 2.04
CA GLN A 43 0.53 13.23 1.02
C GLN A 43 1.87 12.55 1.28
N SER A 44 2.39 12.66 2.51
CA SER A 44 3.58 11.94 2.94
C SER A 44 3.73 12.02 4.46
N PHE A 45 4.17 10.92 5.05
CA PHE A 45 4.67 10.89 6.43
C PHE A 45 5.74 11.96 6.72
N TYR A 46 6.58 12.33 5.75
CA TYR A 46 7.67 13.27 6.00
C TYR A 46 7.17 14.65 6.44
N TYR A 47 5.98 15.05 5.98
CA TYR A 47 5.36 16.31 6.39
C TYR A 47 4.86 16.30 7.84
N LEU A 48 4.75 15.14 8.47
CA LEU A 48 4.43 15.00 9.90
C LEU A 48 5.67 15.19 10.79
N GLY A 49 6.87 15.32 10.21
CA GLY A 49 8.14 15.37 10.92
C GLY A 49 8.22 16.49 11.96
N ASP A 50 7.73 17.68 11.65
CA ASP A 50 7.80 18.81 12.57
C ASP A 50 6.81 18.69 13.73
N PHE A 51 5.64 18.08 13.48
CA PHE A 51 4.66 17.76 14.52
C PHE A 51 5.20 16.71 15.49
N LEU A 52 5.95 15.72 14.98
CA LEU A 52 6.64 14.73 15.82
C LEU A 52 7.71 15.38 16.71
N ARG A 53 8.36 16.46 16.25
CA ARG A 53 9.39 17.21 16.99
C ARG A 53 8.81 18.26 17.94
N ALA A 54 7.57 18.70 17.74
CA ALA A 54 6.86 19.70 18.56
C ALA A 54 6.51 19.24 20.00
N GLY A 55 7.12 18.15 20.49
CA GLY A 55 6.95 17.64 21.85
C GLY A 55 5.78 16.65 22.01
N LYS A 56 5.43 16.36 23.26
CA LYS A 56 4.50 15.26 23.61
C LYS A 56 3.12 15.39 22.96
N ARG A 57 2.58 16.61 22.87
CA ARG A 57 1.26 16.86 22.26
C ARG A 57 1.28 16.58 20.76
N GLY A 58 2.29 17.10 20.04
CA GLY A 58 2.45 16.85 18.61
C GLY A 58 2.66 15.37 18.30
N TYR A 59 3.51 14.70 19.09
CA TYR A 59 3.69 13.25 18.99
C TYR A 59 2.38 12.47 19.19
N ALA A 60 1.56 12.85 20.17
CA ALA A 60 0.26 12.20 20.42
C ALA A 60 -0.74 12.42 19.28
N LEU A 61 -0.78 13.63 18.72
CA LEU A 61 -1.66 13.98 17.61
C LEU A 61 -1.30 13.21 16.33
N VAL A 62 -0.02 13.13 15.99
CA VAL A 62 0.47 12.39 14.81
C VAL A 62 0.19 10.88 14.92
N HIS A 63 0.16 10.34 16.14
CA HIS A 63 -0.13 8.94 16.40
C HIS A 63 -1.61 8.66 16.69
N GLU A 64 -2.50 9.61 16.40
CA GLU A 64 -3.93 9.36 16.47
C GLU A 64 -4.33 8.32 15.40
N PRO A 65 -5.16 7.32 15.73
CA PRO A 65 -5.51 6.23 14.81
C PRO A 65 -6.03 6.67 13.44
N SER A 66 -6.87 7.70 13.37
CA SER A 66 -7.41 8.19 12.10
C SER A 66 -6.37 8.89 11.22
N VAL A 67 -5.36 9.54 11.79
CA VAL A 67 -4.18 10.04 11.06
C VAL A 67 -3.35 8.88 10.53
N LEU A 68 -3.01 7.94 11.41
CA LEU A 68 -2.21 6.75 11.07
C LEU A 68 -2.85 5.89 9.98
N LYS A 69 -4.17 5.77 9.98
CA LYS A 69 -4.94 4.96 9.03
C LYS A 69 -4.81 5.42 7.58
N ILE A 70 -4.68 6.73 7.35
CA ILE A 70 -4.65 7.29 5.98
C ILE A 70 -3.27 7.76 5.52
N CYS A 71 -2.33 7.94 6.46
CA CYS A 71 -0.97 8.41 6.19
C CYS A 71 -0.31 7.63 5.05
N ASP A 72 0.35 8.33 4.13
CA ASP A 72 1.19 7.68 3.14
C ASP A 72 2.54 7.29 3.76
N VAL A 73 2.79 5.98 3.74
CA VAL A 73 3.98 5.33 4.28
C VAL A 73 4.94 4.86 3.20
N THR A 74 4.66 5.15 1.92
CA THR A 74 5.40 4.67 0.75
C THR A 74 6.89 5.01 0.83
N GLU A 75 7.22 6.24 1.23
CA GLU A 75 8.62 6.67 1.33
C GLU A 75 9.38 5.95 2.46
N MET A 76 8.70 5.46 3.51
CA MET A 76 9.35 4.66 4.56
C MET A 76 9.91 3.34 4.04
N VAL A 77 9.26 2.80 3.00
CA VAL A 77 9.57 1.49 2.42
C VAL A 77 10.48 1.64 1.20
N SER A 78 10.26 2.70 0.40
CA SER A 78 10.95 2.93 -0.87
C SER A 78 12.42 3.32 -0.70
N PHE A 79 12.77 4.10 0.33
CA PHE A 79 14.17 4.52 0.52
C PHE A 79 15.04 3.41 1.13
N CYS A 80 14.51 2.67 2.10
CA CYS A 80 15.20 1.54 2.70
C CYS A 80 14.23 0.73 3.56
N SER A 81 13.78 -0.42 3.06
CA SER A 81 12.90 -1.37 3.76
C SER A 81 13.40 -1.79 5.17
N SER A 82 14.71 -1.73 5.42
CA SER A 82 15.27 -2.00 6.75
C SER A 82 14.78 -0.99 7.80
N GLN A 83 14.32 0.19 7.37
CA GLN A 83 13.81 1.25 8.23
C GLN A 83 12.44 0.93 8.84
N ILE A 84 11.67 -0.01 8.26
CA ILE A 84 10.44 -0.53 8.88
C ILE A 84 10.67 -1.83 9.66
N SER A 85 11.84 -2.45 9.50
CA SER A 85 12.21 -3.73 10.13
C SER A 85 12.57 -3.57 11.63
N ASN A 86 12.92 -4.66 12.32
CA ASN A 86 13.06 -4.72 13.79
C ASN A 86 13.97 -3.68 14.46
N ARG A 87 14.89 -3.04 13.72
CA ARG A 87 15.79 -1.98 14.21
C ARG A 87 15.67 -0.66 13.42
N GLY A 88 14.69 -0.57 12.54
CA GLY A 88 14.51 0.55 11.65
C GLY A 88 13.89 1.76 12.34
N ARG A 89 14.22 2.97 11.85
CA ARG A 89 13.77 4.24 12.43
C ARG A 89 12.25 4.43 12.37
N PHE A 90 11.61 3.86 11.35
CA PHE A 90 10.17 3.99 11.11
C PHE A 90 9.34 2.84 11.69
N ARG A 91 9.97 1.80 12.25
CA ARG A 91 9.29 0.59 12.78
C ARG A 91 8.10 0.91 13.67
N VAL A 92 8.28 1.83 14.64
CA VAL A 92 7.24 2.15 15.62
C VAL A 92 6.04 2.79 14.93
N PHE A 93 6.27 3.75 14.03
CA PHE A 93 5.21 4.43 13.31
C PHE A 93 4.51 3.48 12.33
N PHE A 94 5.28 2.70 11.57
CA PHE A 94 4.76 1.73 10.61
C PHE A 94 3.88 0.67 11.32
N ARG A 95 4.34 0.13 12.45
CA ARG A 95 3.56 -0.83 13.26
C ARG A 95 2.26 -0.22 13.79
N LYS A 96 2.28 1.04 14.23
CA LYS A 96 1.07 1.74 14.65
C LYS A 96 0.11 1.98 13.47
N SER A 97 0.64 2.29 12.29
CA SER A 97 -0.15 2.44 11.05
C SER A 97 -0.81 1.11 10.64
N LEU A 98 -0.08 0.00 10.73
CA LEU A 98 -0.64 -1.35 10.55
C LEU A 98 -1.81 -1.61 11.50
N ASN A 99 -1.61 -1.37 12.80
CA ASN A 99 -2.64 -1.59 13.82
C ASN A 99 -3.86 -0.67 13.62
N ALA A 100 -3.68 0.50 13.00
CA ALA A 100 -4.76 1.42 12.64
C ALA A 100 -5.53 1.01 11.37
N GLY A 101 -5.09 -0.06 10.69
CA GLY A 101 -5.72 -0.54 9.46
C GLY A 101 -5.33 0.27 8.23
N ASN A 102 -4.11 0.83 8.19
CA ASN A 102 -3.60 1.52 7.01
C ASN A 102 -3.35 0.53 5.88
N THR A 103 -4.08 0.68 4.77
CA THR A 103 -4.06 -0.25 3.64
C THR A 103 -2.70 -0.31 2.95
N ARG A 104 -2.00 0.82 2.82
CA ARG A 104 -0.63 0.85 2.26
C ARG A 104 0.34 0.11 3.17
N ALA A 105 0.26 0.32 4.48
CA ALA A 105 1.09 -0.40 5.45
C ALA A 105 0.82 -1.92 5.39
N ILE A 106 -0.45 -2.34 5.37
CA ILE A 106 -0.84 -3.75 5.24
C ILE A 106 -0.27 -4.35 3.94
N CYS A 107 -0.35 -3.60 2.84
CA CYS A 107 0.22 -4.03 1.57
C CYS A 107 1.72 -4.30 1.69
N TYR A 108 2.49 -3.37 2.26
CA TYR A 108 3.93 -3.53 2.41
C TYR A 108 4.32 -4.63 3.40
N ASP A 109 3.59 -4.80 4.50
CA ASP A 109 3.80 -5.90 5.46
C ASP A 109 3.51 -7.26 4.82
N GLY A 110 2.45 -7.35 4.00
CA GLY A 110 2.13 -8.55 3.23
C GLY A 110 3.21 -8.87 2.19
N LEU A 111 3.68 -7.88 1.43
CA LEU A 111 4.76 -8.07 0.46
C LEU A 111 6.08 -8.48 1.14
N GLN A 112 6.40 -7.90 2.29
CA GLN A 112 7.55 -8.30 3.09
C GLN A 112 7.39 -9.74 3.61
N ALA A 113 6.22 -10.11 4.13
CA ALA A 113 5.94 -11.45 4.65
C ALA A 113 6.14 -12.53 3.60
N ALA A 114 5.87 -12.26 2.31
CA ALA A 114 6.14 -13.20 1.23
C ALA A 114 7.62 -13.64 1.18
N THR A 115 8.53 -12.76 1.57
CA THR A 115 9.98 -13.01 1.56
C THR A 115 10.51 -13.64 2.86
N ILE A 116 9.85 -13.39 4.00
CA ILE A 116 10.34 -13.80 5.33
C ILE A 116 9.57 -15.02 5.87
N LEU A 117 8.25 -15.04 5.69
CA LEU A 117 7.33 -16.02 6.26
C LEU A 117 6.75 -16.97 5.20
N GLY A 118 6.80 -16.57 3.93
CA GLY A 118 6.29 -17.32 2.78
C GLY A 118 4.94 -16.80 2.25
N LEU A 119 4.52 -17.37 1.13
CA LEU A 119 3.37 -16.87 0.36
C LEU A 119 2.03 -17.06 1.08
N GLU A 120 1.85 -18.12 1.86
CA GLU A 120 0.61 -18.39 2.61
C GLU A 120 0.32 -17.30 3.64
N GLU A 121 1.32 -16.92 4.44
CA GLU A 121 1.16 -15.86 5.45
C GLU A 121 0.99 -14.50 4.79
N SER A 122 1.68 -14.25 3.67
CA SER A 122 1.49 -13.05 2.87
C SER A 122 0.04 -12.89 2.39
N ILE A 123 -0.56 -13.97 1.87
CA ILE A 123 -1.95 -13.97 1.40
C ILE A 123 -2.93 -13.59 2.52
N LYS A 124 -2.74 -14.12 3.74
CA LYS A 124 -3.57 -13.81 4.92
C LYS A 124 -3.45 -12.35 5.33
N ILE A 125 -2.23 -11.81 5.33
CA ILE A 125 -1.99 -10.40 5.68
C ILE A 125 -2.64 -9.47 4.65
N LEU A 126 -2.60 -9.82 3.36
CA LEU A 126 -3.19 -9.01 2.28
C LEU A 126 -4.71 -9.13 2.18
N GLU A 127 -5.32 -10.16 2.77
CA GLU A 127 -6.76 -10.45 2.65
C GLU A 127 -7.69 -9.28 2.99
N PRO A 128 -7.48 -8.51 4.08
CA PRO A 128 -8.35 -7.37 4.42
C PRO A 128 -8.34 -6.25 3.38
N ASN A 129 -7.31 -6.19 2.53
CA ASN A 129 -7.17 -5.18 1.50
C ASN A 129 -7.87 -5.55 0.19
N VAL A 130 -8.29 -6.80 -0.01
CA VAL A 130 -8.92 -7.27 -1.25
C VAL A 130 -10.43 -7.04 -1.20
N PRO A 131 -11.07 -6.44 -2.23
CA PRO A 131 -10.51 -5.98 -3.51
C PRO A 131 -10.24 -4.47 -3.53
N ASN A 132 -10.11 -3.80 -2.38
CA ASN A 132 -10.11 -2.34 -2.31
C ASN A 132 -8.74 -1.70 -2.58
N HIS A 133 -7.64 -2.45 -2.47
CA HIS A 133 -6.28 -1.94 -2.72
C HIS A 133 -5.63 -2.65 -3.91
N PRO A 134 -5.32 -1.93 -5.01
CA PRO A 134 -4.92 -2.55 -6.28
C PRO A 134 -3.68 -3.41 -6.17
N LEU A 135 -2.61 -2.90 -5.53
CA LEU A 135 -1.37 -3.65 -5.40
C LEU A 135 -1.52 -4.88 -4.51
N SER A 136 -2.36 -4.83 -3.46
CA SER A 136 -2.60 -5.99 -2.59
C SER A 136 -3.41 -7.07 -3.29
N THR A 137 -4.47 -6.67 -4.00
CA THR A 137 -5.29 -7.57 -4.80
C THR A 137 -4.46 -8.24 -5.89
N PHE A 138 -3.66 -7.46 -6.62
CA PHE A 138 -2.77 -7.98 -7.65
C PHE A 138 -1.72 -8.94 -7.06
N ALA A 139 -1.06 -8.55 -5.97
CA ALA A 139 -0.07 -9.40 -5.31
C ALA A 139 -0.66 -10.73 -4.80
N GLN A 140 -1.86 -10.69 -4.21
CA GLN A 140 -2.51 -11.89 -3.71
C GLN A 140 -2.86 -12.86 -4.87
N ALA A 141 -3.33 -12.35 -6.00
CA ALA A 141 -3.59 -13.16 -7.19
C ALA A 141 -2.30 -13.83 -7.69
N ILE A 142 -1.22 -13.07 -7.79
CA ILE A 142 0.10 -13.58 -8.19
C ILE A 142 0.58 -14.66 -7.22
N PHE A 143 0.53 -14.44 -5.92
CA PHE A 143 0.97 -15.43 -4.93
C PHE A 143 0.14 -16.73 -4.98
N LYS A 144 -1.16 -16.64 -5.25
CA LYS A 144 -2.00 -17.84 -5.47
C LYS A 144 -1.61 -18.60 -6.73
N VAL A 145 -1.25 -17.93 -7.84
CA VAL A 145 -0.67 -18.58 -9.03
C VAL A 145 0.64 -19.30 -8.68
N CYS A 146 1.52 -18.64 -7.91
CA CYS A 146 2.80 -19.21 -7.50
C CYS A 146 2.64 -20.49 -6.64
N LEU A 147 1.51 -20.61 -5.92
CA LEU A 147 1.15 -21.79 -5.13
C LEU A 147 0.37 -22.84 -5.93
N GLY A 148 0.13 -22.64 -7.22
CA GLY A 148 -0.67 -23.55 -8.07
C GLY A 148 -2.17 -23.52 -7.80
N ARG A 149 -2.68 -22.48 -7.13
CA ARG A 149 -4.10 -22.32 -6.76
C ARG A 149 -4.86 -21.56 -7.84
N ASP A 150 -4.85 -22.09 -9.06
CA ASP A 150 -5.31 -21.39 -10.27
C ASP A 150 -6.77 -20.89 -10.17
N LYS A 151 -7.66 -21.68 -9.55
CA LYS A 151 -9.07 -21.30 -9.37
C LYS A 151 -9.22 -20.08 -8.47
N GLU A 152 -8.55 -20.07 -7.31
CA GLU A 152 -8.58 -18.93 -6.39
C GLU A 152 -7.89 -17.71 -7.01
N ALA A 153 -6.76 -17.90 -7.70
CA ALA A 153 -6.07 -16.82 -8.39
C ALA A 153 -6.98 -16.16 -9.44
N SER A 154 -7.70 -16.97 -10.23
CA SER A 154 -8.64 -16.49 -11.24
C SER A 154 -9.76 -15.65 -10.64
N GLN A 155 -10.30 -16.06 -9.48
CA GLN A 155 -11.31 -15.29 -8.75
C GLN A 155 -10.76 -13.93 -8.30
N VAL A 156 -9.54 -13.89 -7.78
CA VAL A 156 -8.92 -12.62 -7.35
C VAL A 156 -8.62 -11.72 -8.55
N PHE A 157 -8.20 -12.26 -9.70
CA PHE A 157 -8.03 -11.46 -10.93
C PHE A 157 -9.35 -10.90 -11.46
N GLN A 158 -10.45 -11.65 -11.36
CA GLN A 158 -11.79 -11.16 -11.70
C GLN A 158 -12.21 -10.02 -10.78
N LEU A 159 -11.96 -10.14 -9.47
CA LEU A 159 -12.19 -9.06 -8.51
C LEU A 159 -11.33 -7.83 -8.83
N PHE A 160 -10.05 -8.03 -9.17
CA PHE A 160 -9.15 -6.95 -9.58
C PHE A 160 -9.72 -6.19 -10.79
N ALA A 161 -10.09 -6.90 -11.85
CA ALA A 161 -10.62 -6.28 -13.07
C ALA A 161 -11.96 -5.57 -12.85
N ALA A 162 -12.77 -6.03 -11.89
CA ALA A 162 -14.05 -5.41 -11.55
C ALA A 162 -13.91 -4.13 -10.71
N HIS A 163 -12.88 -4.02 -9.87
CA HIS A 163 -12.71 -2.91 -8.92
C HIS A 163 -11.61 -1.90 -9.30
N HIS A 164 -10.72 -2.27 -10.22
CA HIS A 164 -9.55 -1.48 -10.57
C HIS A 164 -9.44 -1.28 -12.09
N VAL A 165 -8.34 -1.74 -12.68
CA VAL A 165 -8.00 -1.51 -14.08
C VAL A 165 -8.02 -2.83 -14.86
N ASP A 166 -8.17 -2.74 -16.18
CA ASP A 166 -8.10 -3.91 -17.06
C ASP A 166 -6.73 -4.60 -16.93
N LEU A 167 -6.70 -5.94 -16.94
CA LEU A 167 -5.47 -6.73 -16.78
C LEU A 167 -4.44 -6.51 -17.90
N ARG A 168 -4.86 -5.96 -19.05
CA ARG A 168 -4.02 -5.65 -20.22
C ARG A 168 -3.53 -4.20 -20.24
N SER A 169 -3.92 -3.39 -19.26
CA SER A 169 -3.57 -1.99 -19.16
C SER A 169 -2.09 -1.79 -18.79
N GLU A 170 -1.54 -0.62 -19.11
CA GLU A 170 -0.15 -0.27 -18.78
C GLU A 170 0.03 -0.11 -17.25
N GLU A 171 -1.03 0.31 -16.57
CA GLU A 171 -1.10 0.44 -15.12
C GLU A 171 -0.86 -0.88 -14.39
N VAL A 172 -1.28 -2.02 -14.98
CA VAL A 172 -0.96 -3.35 -14.43
C VAL A 172 0.53 -3.68 -14.60
N LEU A 173 1.17 -3.19 -15.66
CA LEU A 173 2.62 -3.28 -15.81
C LEU A 173 3.31 -2.48 -14.71
N ASP A 174 2.82 -1.29 -14.38
CA ASP A 174 3.35 -0.47 -13.28
C ASP A 174 3.17 -1.12 -11.91
N LEU A 175 2.03 -1.78 -11.67
CA LEU A 175 1.83 -2.55 -10.44
C LEU A 175 2.84 -3.69 -10.32
N GLY A 176 3.07 -4.45 -11.40
CA GLY A 176 4.07 -5.51 -11.36
C GLY A 176 5.51 -4.98 -11.31
N ARG A 177 5.83 -3.82 -11.92
CA ARG A 177 7.11 -3.11 -11.72
C ARG A 177 7.29 -2.70 -10.26
N SER A 178 6.23 -2.21 -9.63
CA SER A 178 6.23 -1.85 -8.20
C SER A 178 6.49 -3.06 -7.32
N MET A 179 5.86 -4.21 -7.60
CA MET A 179 6.17 -5.47 -6.91
C MET A 179 7.62 -5.91 -7.14
N GLN A 180 8.12 -5.85 -8.38
CA GLN A 180 9.52 -6.17 -8.71
C GLN A 180 10.50 -5.25 -7.98
N TYR A 181 10.15 -3.98 -7.83
CA TYR A 181 10.98 -3.04 -7.07
C TYR A 181 10.95 -3.38 -5.59
N LEU A 182 9.78 -3.58 -4.99
CA LEU A 182 9.63 -3.74 -3.53
C LEU A 182 10.17 -5.07 -2.99
N VAL A 183 9.92 -6.19 -3.67
CA VAL A 183 10.24 -7.54 -3.17
C VAL A 183 11.74 -7.75 -2.88
N PRO A 184 12.68 -7.38 -3.77
CA PRO A 184 14.12 -7.48 -3.50
C PRO A 184 14.57 -6.58 -2.35
N HIS A 185 13.94 -5.42 -2.19
CA HIS A 185 14.32 -4.49 -1.14
C HIS A 185 14.08 -5.07 0.26
N PHE A 186 13.16 -6.02 0.46
CA PHE A 186 12.89 -6.63 1.77
C PHE A 186 13.97 -7.62 2.28
N TYR A 187 15.20 -7.57 1.76
CA TYR A 187 16.35 -8.41 2.17
C TYR A 187 16.11 -9.91 2.03
N ALA A 188 15.57 -10.32 0.89
CA ALA A 188 15.50 -11.72 0.55
C ALA A 188 16.86 -12.21 0.02
N THR A 189 17.77 -12.62 0.90
CA THR A 189 19.01 -13.32 0.50
C THR A 189 18.74 -14.61 -0.29
N TRP A 190 17.49 -15.10 -0.30
CA TRP A 190 17.06 -16.31 -1.00
C TRP A 190 16.23 -16.08 -2.28
N LEU A 191 15.83 -14.84 -2.62
CA LEU A 191 15.00 -14.56 -3.81
C LEU A 191 15.75 -13.89 -4.98
N ASN A 192 17.08 -13.87 -4.96
CA ASN A 192 17.91 -13.34 -6.05
C ASN A 192 17.88 -14.17 -7.36
N SER A 193 16.98 -15.15 -7.48
CA SER A 193 16.68 -15.79 -8.76
C SER A 193 15.20 -16.09 -8.91
N TYR A 194 14.51 -16.56 -7.85
CA TYR A 194 13.12 -16.99 -7.97
C TYR A 194 12.08 -15.87 -7.99
N ALA A 195 12.22 -14.76 -7.26
CA ALA A 195 11.23 -13.67 -7.29
C ALA A 195 11.21 -12.95 -8.64
N GLU A 196 12.39 -12.61 -9.14
CA GLU A 196 12.56 -11.96 -10.43
C GLU A 196 12.02 -12.87 -11.53
N TYR A 197 12.33 -14.17 -11.48
CA TYR A 197 11.81 -15.17 -12.42
C TYR A 197 10.31 -15.42 -12.25
N LEU A 198 9.74 -15.42 -11.04
CA LEU A 198 8.30 -15.59 -10.80
C LEU A 198 7.50 -14.40 -11.30
N ILE A 199 7.98 -13.18 -11.10
CA ILE A 199 7.29 -11.99 -11.63
C ILE A 199 7.48 -11.90 -13.15
N LEU A 200 8.68 -12.18 -13.69
CA LEU A 200 8.91 -12.30 -15.14
C LEU A 200 8.08 -13.42 -15.77
N LEU A 201 7.96 -14.58 -15.12
CA LEU A 201 7.16 -15.72 -15.58
C LEU A 201 5.68 -15.39 -15.50
N CYS A 202 5.20 -14.71 -14.45
CA CYS A 202 3.82 -14.24 -14.38
C CYS A 202 3.53 -13.20 -15.48
N PHE A 203 4.42 -12.23 -15.72
CA PHE A 203 4.28 -11.30 -16.85
C PHE A 203 4.30 -12.00 -18.21
N LYS A 204 5.20 -12.97 -18.39
CA LYS A 204 5.30 -13.76 -19.63
C LYS A 204 4.09 -14.67 -19.81
N THR A 205 3.53 -15.20 -18.72
CA THR A 205 2.32 -16.04 -18.72
C THR A 205 1.06 -15.21 -18.93
N LEU A 206 0.97 -14.01 -18.36
CA LEU A 206 -0.14 -13.06 -18.61
C LEU A 206 -0.10 -12.50 -20.04
N LYS A 207 1.10 -12.34 -20.62
CA LYS A 207 1.29 -11.91 -22.02
C LYS A 207 1.03 -13.03 -23.03
N ASN A 208 1.30 -14.30 -22.66
CA ASN A 208 1.16 -15.46 -23.55
C ASN A 208 -0.13 -16.27 -23.36
N LYS A 209 -0.79 -16.19 -22.20
CA LYS A 209 -2.14 -16.76 -22.05
C LYS A 209 -3.11 -15.79 -22.69
N ASP A 210 -3.65 -16.20 -23.83
CA ASP A 210 -4.94 -15.73 -24.27
C ASP A 210 -5.93 -16.01 -23.11
N MET A 211 -6.25 -14.98 -22.32
CA MET A 211 -7.13 -15.07 -21.15
C MET A 211 -8.59 -15.40 -21.54
N SER A 212 -8.86 -15.72 -22.82
CA SER A 212 -10.14 -16.20 -23.32
C SER A 212 -10.61 -17.45 -22.56
N GLY A 213 -9.71 -18.35 -22.18
CA GLY A 213 -10.05 -19.56 -21.43
C GLY A 213 -10.47 -19.35 -19.97
N CYS A 214 -10.17 -18.19 -19.36
CA CYS A 214 -10.63 -17.85 -18.01
C CYS A 214 -11.99 -17.12 -17.99
N MET A 215 -12.51 -16.73 -19.15
CA MET A 215 -13.80 -16.02 -19.29
C MET A 215 -14.92 -16.88 -19.88
N THR A 216 -14.65 -18.13 -20.27
CA THR A 216 -15.64 -19.01 -20.92
C THR A 216 -15.98 -20.24 -20.08
N GLU A 217 -16.73 -20.04 -19.00
CA GLU A 217 -17.71 -21.03 -18.54
C GLU A 217 -19.01 -20.30 -18.15
N ARG A 218 -19.63 -19.61 -19.12
CA ARG A 218 -21.09 -19.45 -19.09
C ARG A 218 -21.69 -20.73 -19.65
N SER A 219 -22.14 -21.59 -18.73
CA SER A 219 -23.33 -22.44 -18.82
C SER A 219 -23.86 -22.72 -20.23
N SER A 220 -23.54 -23.91 -20.76
CA SER A 220 -24.42 -24.59 -21.70
C SER A 220 -25.17 -25.69 -20.93
N PRO A 221 -26.50 -25.77 -21.01
CA PRO A 221 -27.25 -26.85 -20.38
C PRO A 221 -27.00 -28.15 -21.14
N SER A 222 -26.64 -29.21 -20.42
CA SER A 222 -26.59 -30.57 -20.96
C SER A 222 -28.00 -30.99 -21.37
N GLY A 223 -28.20 -31.21 -22.66
CA GLY A 223 -29.35 -31.94 -23.18
C GLY A 223 -29.18 -33.44 -22.95
N VAL A 224 -30.16 -34.03 -22.27
CA VAL A 224 -30.82 -35.28 -22.67
C VAL A 224 -32.32 -35.04 -22.53
#